data_AF-A0AAW7JT53-F1
#
_entry.id   AF-A0AAW7JT53-F1
#
_cell.length_a   1.000
_cell.length_b   1.000
_cell.length_c   1.000
_cell.angle_alpha   90.00
_cell.angle_beta   90.00
_cell.angle_gamma   90.00
#
_symmetry.space_group_name_H-M   'P 1'
#
loop_
_entity.id
_entity.type
_entity.pdbx_description
1 polymer ?
#
loop_
_entity_poly.entity_id
_entity_poly.type
_entity_poly.pdbx_seq_one_letter_code
_entity_poly.pdbx_strand_id
1 'polypeptide(L)'
;MESVQLRYTYENPHANLKLEHYVYRIGSYHYNWHTDFELLVVLKGSVEMCVSGARHILKEDDMVLINPNEGHATLGLGRGNIAMVLHIDPVFFKGYFGEDDFIRLELVSDESTRNEARFAVIR
;
A
#
# COMPACT_ATOMS: atom_id res chain seq x y z
N MET A 1 8.43 4.36 18.64
CA MET A 1 7.86 3.12 18.06
C MET A 1 6.37 3.40 17.90
N GLU A 2 5.93 3.70 16.68
CA GLU A 2 4.53 4.02 16.39
C GLU A 2 3.68 2.77 16.63
N SER A 3 2.57 2.92 17.37
CA SER A 3 1.74 1.78 17.76
C SER A 3 0.87 1.33 16.60
N VAL A 4 1.12 0.12 16.11
CA VAL A 4 0.18 -0.60 15.25
C VAL A 4 -1.08 -0.87 16.07
N GLN A 5 -2.23 -0.38 15.61
CA GLN A 5 -3.48 -0.44 16.37
C GLN A 5 -4.32 -1.67 16.00
N LEU A 6 -4.17 -2.17 14.78
CA LEU A 6 -4.85 -3.36 14.24
C LEU A 6 -3.88 -4.06 13.29
N ARG A 7 -3.65 -5.37 13.47
CA ARG A 7 -2.86 -6.21 12.55
C ARG A 7 -3.57 -7.55 12.40
N TYR A 8 -3.65 -8.04 11.17
CA TYR A 8 -4.20 -9.34 10.86
C TYR A 8 -3.41 -9.97 9.73
N THR A 9 -3.18 -11.27 9.85
CA THR A 9 -2.53 -12.08 8.82
C THR A 9 -3.50 -13.16 8.39
N TYR A 10 -3.58 -13.39 7.08
CA TYR A 10 -4.37 -14.44 6.48
C TYR A 10 -3.50 -15.28 5.54
N GLU A 11 -3.60 -16.59 5.65
CA GLU A 11 -2.89 -17.52 4.78
C GLU A 11 -3.86 -18.59 4.26
N ASN A 12 -3.83 -18.79 2.95
CA ASN A 12 -4.47 -19.90 2.26
C ASN A 12 -3.45 -20.53 1.29
N PRO A 13 -2.72 -21.58 1.73
CA PRO A 13 -1.69 -22.22 0.92
C PRO A 13 -2.24 -22.84 -0.38
N HIS A 14 -3.49 -23.29 -0.40
CA HIS A 14 -4.10 -23.87 -1.60
C HIS A 14 -4.30 -22.85 -2.72
N ALA A 15 -4.36 -21.56 -2.37
CA ALA A 15 -4.51 -20.46 -3.30
C ALA A 15 -3.23 -19.63 -3.45
N ASN A 16 -2.09 -20.08 -2.89
CA ASN A 16 -0.85 -19.30 -2.79
C ASN A 16 -1.07 -17.88 -2.22
N LEU A 17 -2.03 -17.74 -1.31
CA LEU A 17 -2.45 -16.45 -0.80
C LEU A 17 -1.90 -16.25 0.60
N LYS A 18 -1.01 -15.27 0.74
CA LYS A 18 -0.56 -14.74 2.02
C LYS A 18 -0.79 -13.25 2.04
N LEU A 19 -1.52 -12.80 3.05
CA LEU A 19 -1.88 -11.40 3.28
C LEU A 19 -1.45 -11.00 4.68
N GLU A 20 -0.78 -9.86 4.80
CA GLU A 20 -0.65 -9.16 6.07
C GLU A 20 -1.31 -7.79 5.90
N HIS A 21 -2.25 -7.44 6.77
CA HIS A 21 -2.75 -6.08 6.83
C HIS A 21 -2.55 -5.50 8.21
N TYR A 22 -2.30 -4.20 8.27
CA TYR A 22 -2.30 -3.46 9.52
C TYR A 22 -2.67 -1.99 9.35
N VAL A 23 -3.14 -1.39 10.44
CA VAL A 23 -3.44 0.03 10.55
C VAL A 23 -2.47 0.66 11.54
N TYR A 24 -1.84 1.74 11.12
CA TYR A 24 -0.84 2.45 11.91
C TYR A 24 -0.94 3.96 11.73
N ARG A 25 -0.35 4.69 12.68
CA ARG A 25 -0.22 6.14 12.63
C ARG A 25 1.07 6.49 11.90
N ILE A 26 1.02 7.47 11.01
CA ILE A 26 2.20 7.98 10.31
C ILE A 26 2.54 9.36 10.86
N GLY A 27 3.70 9.47 11.50
CA GLY A 27 4.25 10.73 12.00
C GLY A 27 5.58 11.07 11.36
N SER A 28 6.60 10.25 11.61
CA SER A 28 7.96 10.47 11.11
C SER A 28 8.17 9.95 9.69
N TYR A 29 9.30 10.32 9.09
CA TYR A 29 9.77 9.74 7.84
C TYR A 29 10.21 8.29 8.06
N HIS A 30 9.63 7.35 7.32
CA HIS A 30 9.99 5.94 7.36
C HIS A 30 10.31 5.47 5.94
N TYR A 31 11.56 5.02 5.72
CA TYR A 31 11.96 4.37 4.47
C TYR A 31 12.04 2.87 4.66
N ASN A 32 11.51 2.11 3.70
CA ASN A 32 11.56 0.66 3.70
C ASN A 32 11.60 0.10 2.27
N TRP A 33 11.89 -1.19 2.16
CA TRP A 33 11.71 -1.99 0.96
C TRP A 33 11.41 -3.43 1.38
N HIS A 34 10.61 -4.14 0.60
CA HIS A 34 10.26 -5.54 0.85
C HIS A 34 9.83 -6.22 -0.46
N THR A 35 9.69 -7.55 -0.40
CA THR A 35 9.36 -8.39 -1.56
C THR A 35 7.87 -8.41 -1.90
N ASP A 36 7.02 -7.94 -1.00
CA ASP A 36 5.57 -7.99 -1.19
C ASP A 36 5.06 -6.79 -2.00
N PHE A 37 3.92 -6.94 -2.68
CA PHE A 37 3.13 -5.79 -3.08
C PHE A 37 2.60 -5.10 -1.82
N GLU A 38 2.63 -3.77 -1.76
CA GLU A 38 2.00 -2.99 -0.68
C GLU A 38 0.91 -2.10 -1.25
N LEU A 39 -0.33 -2.30 -0.83
CA LEU A 39 -1.39 -1.31 -1.02
C LEU A 39 -1.48 -0.46 0.26
N LEU A 40 -1.18 0.83 0.14
CA LEU A 40 -1.35 1.80 1.22
C LEU A 40 -2.59 2.65 0.94
N VAL A 41 -3.49 2.74 1.91
CA VAL A 41 -4.69 3.59 1.88
C VAL A 41 -4.64 4.58 3.04
N VAL A 42 -4.77 5.87 2.73
CA VAL A 42 -4.83 6.92 3.77
C VAL A 42 -6.23 6.97 4.36
N LEU A 43 -6.36 6.48 5.59
CA LEU A 43 -7.64 6.48 6.32
C LEU A 43 -7.95 7.83 6.95
N LYS A 44 -6.92 8.64 7.24
CA LYS A 44 -7.08 9.98 7.83
C LYS A 44 -5.83 10.83 7.60
N GLY A 45 -6.05 12.10 7.29
CA GLY A 45 -4.98 13.11 7.24
C GLY A 45 -4.31 13.20 5.87
N SER A 46 -3.01 13.52 5.86
CA SER A 46 -2.22 13.63 4.63
C SER A 46 -0.83 13.04 4.82
N VAL A 47 -0.35 12.35 3.79
CA VAL A 47 0.90 11.59 3.80
C VAL A 47 1.67 11.94 2.54
N GLU A 48 2.94 12.31 2.69
CA GLU A 48 3.88 12.33 1.60
C GLU A 48 4.39 10.90 1.38
N MET A 49 4.19 10.38 0.18
CA MET A 49 4.69 9.09 -0.30
C MET A 49 5.78 9.33 -1.34
N CYS A 50 6.96 8.78 -1.11
CA CYS A 50 8.05 8.76 -2.07
C CYS A 50 8.27 7.34 -2.54
N VAL A 51 8.08 7.05 -3.82
CA VAL A 51 8.27 5.72 -4.41
C VAL A 51 8.77 5.88 -5.85
N SER A 52 9.73 5.06 -6.26
CA SER A 52 10.25 5.02 -7.64
C SER A 52 10.69 6.37 -8.20
N GLY A 53 11.30 7.21 -7.34
CA GLY A 53 11.78 8.55 -7.70
C GLY A 53 10.69 9.61 -7.85
N ALA A 54 9.43 9.25 -7.65
CA ALA A 54 8.30 10.18 -7.64
C ALA A 54 7.84 10.49 -6.21
N ARG A 55 7.27 11.69 -6.04
CA ARG A 55 6.70 12.15 -4.78
C ARG A 55 5.21 12.42 -4.97
N HIS A 56 4.40 11.81 -4.13
CA HIS A 56 2.94 11.92 -4.13
C HIS A 56 2.47 12.48 -2.79
N ILE A 57 1.50 13.39 -2.84
CA ILE A 57 0.81 13.89 -1.64
C ILE A 57 -0.55 13.22 -1.59
N LEU A 58 -0.67 12.22 -0.74
CA LEU A 58 -1.89 11.47 -0.52
C LEU A 58 -2.70 12.14 0.59
N LYS A 59 -4.00 12.26 0.39
CA LYS A 59 -4.98 12.72 1.38
C LYS A 59 -5.89 11.55 1.76
N GLU A 60 -6.76 11.76 2.73
CA GLU A 60 -7.84 10.82 3.08
C GLU A 60 -8.54 10.27 1.83
N ASP A 61 -8.79 8.96 1.81
CA ASP A 61 -9.29 8.17 0.69
C ASP A 61 -8.35 7.94 -0.49
N ASP A 62 -7.16 8.55 -0.51
CA ASP A 62 -6.17 8.21 -1.51
C ASP A 62 -5.49 6.88 -1.21
N MET A 63 -5.10 6.20 -2.29
CA MET A 63 -4.36 4.95 -2.22
C MET A 63 -3.23 4.91 -3.23
N VAL A 64 -2.21 4.15 -2.89
CA VAL A 64 -1.05 3.87 -3.74
C VAL A 64 -0.68 2.40 -3.60
N LEU A 65 -0.33 1.78 -4.73
CA LEU A 65 0.26 0.47 -4.76
C LEU A 65 1.76 0.61 -5.03
N ILE A 66 2.56 -0.05 -4.20
CA ILE A 66 4.01 -0.15 -4.32
C ILE A 66 4.34 -1.56 -4.79
N ASN A 67 5.17 -1.67 -5.82
CA ASN A 67 5.55 -2.97 -6.36
C ASN A 67 6.65 -3.64 -5.51
N PRO A 68 6.79 -4.97 -5.61
CA PRO A 68 7.89 -5.71 -5.00
C PRO A 68 9.26 -5.08 -5.26
N ASN A 69 10.07 -5.01 -4.21
CA ASN A 69 11.43 -4.48 -4.22
C ASN A 69 11.55 -3.00 -4.62
N GLU A 70 10.45 -2.24 -4.63
CA GLU A 70 10.50 -0.79 -4.76
C GLU A 70 10.74 -0.13 -3.40
N GLY A 71 11.90 0.50 -3.25
CA GLY A 71 12.18 1.35 -2.09
C GLY A 71 11.19 2.51 -2.02
N HIS A 72 10.57 2.69 -0.87
CA HIS A 72 9.55 3.71 -0.66
C HIS A 72 9.65 4.31 0.73
N ALA A 73 9.09 5.51 0.88
CA ALA A 73 8.99 6.17 2.17
C ALA A 73 7.67 6.88 2.37
N THR A 74 7.21 6.89 3.62
CA THR A 74 6.05 7.66 4.07
C THR A 74 6.47 8.73 5.08
N LEU A 75 5.82 9.89 5.01
CA LEU A 75 5.94 10.97 5.99
C LEU A 75 4.56 11.58 6.26
N GLY A 76 4.18 11.66 7.53
CA GLY A 76 2.92 12.30 7.92
C GLY A 76 2.99 13.82 7.77
N LEU A 77 2.05 14.40 7.01
CA LEU A 77 1.92 15.84 6.84
C LEU A 77 0.91 16.38 7.86
N GLY A 78 1.43 16.85 9.00
CA GLY A 78 0.62 17.30 10.12
C GLY A 78 0.43 16.21 11.19
N ARG A 79 -0.59 16.36 12.03
CA ARG A 79 -0.80 15.47 13.18
C ARG A 79 -1.94 14.49 12.94
N GLY A 80 -1.75 13.26 13.42
CA GLY A 80 -2.82 12.26 13.51
C GLY A 80 -3.14 11.57 12.19
N ASN A 81 -2.17 11.45 11.28
CA ASN A 81 -2.33 10.68 10.05
C ASN A 81 -2.43 9.19 10.37
N ILE A 82 -3.32 8.50 9.67
CA ILE A 82 -3.58 7.08 9.84
C ILE A 82 -3.62 6.45 8.45
N ALA A 83 -2.92 5.34 8.27
CA ALA A 83 -2.94 4.55 7.06
C ALA A 83 -3.23 3.09 7.37
N MET A 84 -3.87 2.43 6.41
CA MET A 84 -3.96 0.98 6.32
C MET A 84 -2.99 0.51 5.26
N VAL A 85 -2.27 -0.57 5.54
CA VAL A 85 -1.38 -1.26 4.61
C VAL A 85 -1.87 -2.68 4.46
N LEU A 86 -1.87 -3.16 3.21
CA LEU A 86 -2.07 -4.56 2.85
C LEU A 86 -0.85 -5.04 2.04
N HIS A 87 -0.13 -6.00 2.58
CA HIS A 87 0.91 -6.75 1.92
C HIS A 87 0.36 -8.00 1.25
N ILE A 88 0.74 -8.23 0.00
CA ILE A 88 0.35 -9.40 -0.79
C ILE A 88 1.61 -10.04 -1.38
N ASP A 89 1.83 -11.32 -1.06
CA ASP A 89 2.94 -12.08 -1.63
C ASP A 89 2.78 -12.16 -3.17
N PRO A 90 3.80 -11.82 -3.98
CA PRO A 90 3.73 -11.86 -5.44
C PRO A 90 3.38 -13.24 -6.01
N VAL A 91 3.69 -14.32 -5.29
CA VAL A 91 3.36 -15.69 -5.70
C VAL A 91 1.85 -15.87 -5.91
N PHE A 92 1.00 -15.10 -5.20
CA PHE A 92 -0.44 -15.11 -5.42
C PHE A 92 -0.81 -14.81 -6.87
N PHE A 93 -0.11 -13.88 -7.52
CA PHE A 93 -0.44 -13.43 -8.86
C PHE A 93 0.06 -14.36 -9.97
N LYS A 94 1.02 -15.25 -9.68
CA LYS A 94 1.52 -16.24 -10.65
C LYS A 94 0.42 -17.16 -11.19
N GLY A 95 -0.60 -17.45 -10.37
CA GLY A 95 -1.77 -18.23 -10.78
C GLY A 95 -2.66 -17.55 -11.84
N TYR A 96 -2.48 -16.25 -12.09
CA TYR A 96 -3.30 -15.47 -13.01
C TYR A 96 -2.56 -15.02 -14.27
N PHE A 97 -1.27 -14.68 -14.14
CA PHE A 97 -0.48 -14.10 -15.24
C PHE A 97 0.58 -15.08 -15.81
N GLY A 98 0.89 -16.18 -15.12
CA GLY A 98 1.91 -17.15 -15.54
C GLY A 98 3.23 -16.99 -14.77
N GLU A 99 4.07 -18.03 -14.80
CA GLU A 99 5.29 -18.11 -13.96
C GLU A 99 6.42 -17.14 -14.40
N ASP A 100 6.50 -16.82 -15.69
CA ASP A 100 7.56 -15.98 -16.27
C ASP A 100 7.18 -14.49 -16.36
N ASP A 101 5.96 -14.13 -15.97
CA ASP A 101 5.45 -12.77 -16.07
C ASP A 101 5.96 -11.90 -14.93
N PHE A 102 6.66 -10.82 -15.29
CA PHE A 102 6.97 -9.76 -14.34
C PHE A 102 5.77 -8.82 -14.21
N ILE A 103 5.02 -8.98 -13.12
CA ILE A 103 3.83 -8.17 -12.87
C ILE A 103 4.24 -6.85 -12.26
N ARG A 104 3.90 -5.76 -12.96
CA ARG A 104 4.00 -4.41 -12.47
C ARG A 104 2.63 -3.76 -12.55
N LEU A 105 2.20 -3.18 -11.45
CA LEU A 105 0.91 -2.54 -11.32
C LEU A 105 1.10 -1.05 -11.05
N GLU A 106 0.32 -0.23 -11.74
CA GLU A 106 0.31 1.22 -11.60
C GLU A 106 -1.02 1.64 -10.99
N LEU A 107 -0.98 2.01 -9.71
CA LEU A 107 -2.14 2.46 -8.97
C LEU A 107 -1.70 3.54 -8.01
N VAL A 108 -2.11 4.77 -8.29
CA VAL A 108 -1.99 5.92 -7.39
C VAL A 108 -3.18 6.82 -7.66
N SER A 109 -3.88 7.21 -6.60
CA SER A 109 -4.97 8.18 -6.70
C SER A 109 -4.56 9.54 -6.15
N ASP A 110 -5.35 10.54 -6.53
CA ASP A 110 -5.28 11.89 -6.03
C ASP A 110 -6.68 12.52 -5.92
N GLU A 111 -6.74 13.82 -5.66
CA GLU A 111 -8.00 14.58 -5.58
C GLU A 111 -8.88 14.47 -6.83
N SER A 112 -8.28 14.31 -8.02
CA SER A 112 -9.03 14.22 -9.27
C SER A 112 -9.51 12.81 -9.60
N THR A 113 -8.82 11.78 -9.09
CA THR A 113 -9.01 10.38 -9.50
C THR A 113 -9.59 9.47 -8.42
N ARG A 114 -9.51 9.80 -7.12
CA ARG A 114 -9.92 8.90 -6.00
C ARG A 114 -11.36 8.38 -6.05
N ASN A 115 -12.23 9.09 -6.75
CA ASN A 115 -13.65 8.74 -6.89
C ASN A 115 -13.97 7.96 -8.17
N GLU A 116 -12.96 7.66 -9.00
CA GLU A 116 -13.13 6.74 -10.13
C GLU A 116 -13.46 5.33 -9.63
N ALA A 117 -14.26 4.61 -10.42
CA ALA A 117 -14.75 3.28 -10.07
C ALA A 117 -13.62 2.32 -9.65
N ARG A 118 -12.46 2.37 -10.32
CA ARG A 118 -11.31 1.50 -10.01
C ARG A 118 -10.74 1.67 -8.60
N PHE A 119 -10.87 2.84 -7.98
CA PHE A 119 -10.45 3.08 -6.60
C PHE A 119 -11.60 2.86 -5.62
N ALA A 120 -12.83 3.22 -6.03
CA ALA A 120 -14.02 3.06 -5.21
C ALA A 120 -14.33 1.58 -4.88
N VAL A 121 -14.00 0.62 -5.76
CA VAL A 121 -14.23 -0.82 -5.50
C VAL A 121 -13.24 -1.44 -4.51
N ILE A 122 -12.14 -0.75 -4.21
CA ILE A 122 -11.10 -1.21 -3.27
C ILE A 122 -11.37 -0.70 -1.85
N ARG A 123 -12.08 0.43 -1.72
CA ARG A 123 -12.51 1.02 -0.44
C ARG A 123 -13.78 0.35 0.08
#